data_AF-A0A485K8W8-F1
#
_entry.id   AF-A0A485K8W8-F1
#
_cell.length_a   1.000
_cell.length_b   1.000
_cell.length_c   1.000
_cell.angle_alpha   90.00
_cell.angle_beta   90.00
_cell.angle_gamma   90.00
#
_symmetry.space_group_name_H-M   'P 1'
#
loop_
_entity.id
_entity.type
_entity.pdbx_description
1 polymer ?
#
loop_
_entity_poly.entity_id
_entity_poly.type
_entity_poly.pdbx_seq_one_letter_code
_entity_poly.pdbx_strand_id
1 'polypeptide(L)'
;MDEPFHSLSKTLSMALDASAIAVFGCAPLLSRICAFQRGRSGAVIAVQQCPIIHAIYGRLIQCSNVSSSQDERPASVNLSVNVHMDNLEAVMETRRTLVDAVLNHPVNADVLFHLATNCTQTRDVVVEFAAFFGRLDLLKRLCTTMKRQLSTDPRRDPQFDAFDRILIPSNAHLLRQLAAFHGYLDVLVFLNTTSYSSLTSRGGTKLSYSDIEVAAERHHVAVLEYLVDGAKQVCGRKPLFRRKKFFDANYFGFRHPLEATKTSMATKGIRRIHAADAATDDGHVEVAACLIRHGAPHANEDVCRNSDASASCLERDGPLDATLPCFC
;
A
#
# COMPACT_ATOMS: atom_id res chain seq x y z
N MET A 1 36.40 -51.16 -26.60
CA MET A 1 36.39 -49.77 -27.09
C MET A 1 35.91 -48.90 -25.94
N ASP A 2 36.78 -48.67 -24.97
CA ASP A 2 36.58 -47.84 -23.77
C ASP A 2 37.99 -47.39 -23.39
N GLU A 3 38.42 -46.16 -23.70
CA GLU A 3 38.42 -44.96 -22.86
C GLU A 3 39.14 -43.87 -23.72
N PRO A 4 38.84 -42.56 -23.62
CA PRO A 4 39.27 -41.79 -22.45
C PRO A 4 38.38 -40.57 -22.11
N PHE A 5 37.65 -40.63 -20.99
CA PHE A 5 37.09 -39.42 -20.35
C PHE A 5 37.79 -39.07 -19.02
N HIS A 6 38.72 -39.90 -18.54
CA HIS A 6 39.42 -39.67 -17.28
C HIS A 6 40.58 -38.65 -17.32
N SER A 7 40.95 -38.11 -18.48
CA SER A 7 42.12 -37.23 -18.60
C SER A 7 41.85 -35.74 -18.33
N LEU A 8 40.60 -35.29 -18.42
CA LEU A 8 40.23 -33.86 -18.22
C LEU A 8 40.01 -33.47 -16.75
N SER A 9 39.79 -34.45 -15.86
CA SER A 9 39.64 -34.20 -14.42
C SER A 9 40.98 -33.88 -13.73
N LYS A 10 42.10 -34.44 -14.24
CA LYS A 10 43.43 -34.23 -13.64
C LYS A 10 44.09 -32.91 -14.01
N THR A 11 43.71 -32.29 -15.12
CA THR A 11 44.30 -31.01 -15.58
C THR A 11 43.61 -29.77 -15.01
N LEU A 12 42.39 -29.88 -14.49
CA LEU A 12 41.72 -28.79 -13.77
C LEU A 12 42.16 -28.66 -12.30
N SER A 13 42.89 -29.63 -11.77
CA SER A 13 43.33 -29.68 -10.37
C SER A 13 44.60 -28.87 -10.07
N MET A 14 45.42 -28.52 -11.08
CA MET A 14 46.79 -28.01 -10.86
C MET A 14 47.05 -26.56 -11.29
N ALA A 15 46.02 -25.72 -11.40
CA ALA A 15 46.20 -24.29 -11.61
C ALA A 15 45.22 -23.43 -10.81
N LEU A 16 44.78 -23.88 -9.63
CA LEU A 16 44.45 -22.90 -8.61
C LEU A 16 45.78 -22.33 -8.11
N ASP A 17 46.14 -21.20 -8.71
CA ASP A 17 47.29 -20.39 -8.37
C ASP A 17 47.41 -20.26 -6.85
N ALA A 18 48.62 -20.34 -6.28
CA ALA A 18 48.81 -20.29 -4.81
C ALA A 18 48.13 -19.07 -4.17
N SER A 19 48.01 -18.00 -4.96
CA SER A 19 47.24 -16.78 -4.68
C SER A 19 45.73 -17.02 -4.49
N ALA A 20 45.10 -17.86 -5.31
CA ALA A 20 43.69 -18.22 -5.17
C ALA A 20 43.45 -19.02 -3.88
N ILE A 21 44.32 -19.99 -3.57
CA ILE A 21 44.23 -20.76 -2.33
C ILE A 21 44.38 -19.85 -1.10
N ALA A 22 45.30 -18.87 -1.14
CA ALA A 22 45.46 -17.89 -0.08
C ALA A 22 44.22 -16.98 0.09
N VAL A 23 43.57 -16.58 -1.00
CA VAL A 23 42.34 -15.77 -0.99
C VAL A 23 41.15 -16.56 -0.44
N PHE A 24 40.97 -17.81 -0.87
CA PHE A 24 39.91 -18.70 -0.37
C PHE A 24 40.17 -19.22 1.05
N GLY A 25 41.43 -19.29 1.49
CA GLY A 25 41.81 -19.65 2.86
C GLY A 25 41.58 -18.54 3.90
N CYS A 26 41.40 -17.29 3.46
CA CYS A 26 41.11 -16.15 4.34
C CYS A 26 39.59 -16.03 4.56
N ALA A 27 39.07 -16.65 5.62
CA ALA A 27 37.63 -16.66 5.91
C ALA A 27 36.96 -15.26 5.90
N PRO A 28 37.57 -14.17 6.42
CA PRO A 28 37.00 -12.83 6.32
C PRO A 28 36.91 -12.32 4.87
N LEU A 29 37.90 -12.61 4.04
CA LEU A 29 37.92 -12.20 2.64
C LEU A 29 36.92 -13.03 1.82
N LEU A 30 36.88 -14.35 2.04
CA LEU A 30 35.89 -15.22 1.43
C LEU A 30 34.46 -14.83 1.83
N SER A 31 34.22 -14.52 3.10
CA SER A 31 32.94 -14.00 3.57
C SER A 31 32.56 -12.68 2.87
N ARG A 32 33.52 -11.76 2.67
CA ARG A 32 33.30 -10.53 1.88
C ARG A 32 33.01 -10.83 0.41
N ILE A 33 33.76 -11.72 -0.23
CA ILE A 33 33.53 -12.11 -1.64
C ILE A 33 32.16 -12.79 -1.79
N CYS A 34 31.81 -13.70 -0.88
CA CYS A 34 30.51 -14.36 -0.83
C CYS A 34 29.36 -13.41 -0.46
N ALA A 35 29.63 -12.31 0.23
CA ALA A 35 28.67 -11.23 0.45
C ALA A 35 28.56 -10.29 -0.77
N PHE A 36 29.58 -10.24 -1.62
CA PHE A 36 29.59 -9.55 -2.91
C PHE A 36 29.16 -10.49 -4.06
N GLN A 37 27.93 -11.00 -3.99
CA GLN A 37 27.41 -11.85 -5.08
C GLN A 37 27.04 -10.97 -6.28
N ARG A 38 27.59 -11.31 -7.45
CA ARG A 38 27.30 -10.63 -8.73
C ARG A 38 27.62 -9.12 -8.71
N GLY A 39 28.63 -8.71 -7.94
CA GLY A 39 29.04 -7.31 -7.84
C GLY A 39 28.10 -6.42 -7.02
N ARG A 40 27.20 -7.01 -6.20
CA ARG A 40 26.32 -6.28 -5.28
C ARG A 40 26.62 -6.66 -3.84
N SER A 41 26.55 -5.69 -2.94
CA SER A 41 26.66 -5.97 -1.51
C SER A 41 25.44 -6.77 -1.01
N GLY A 42 25.66 -7.65 -0.03
CA GLY A 42 24.60 -8.44 0.58
C GLY A 42 23.44 -7.59 1.14
N ALA A 43 23.74 -6.38 1.62
CA ALA A 43 22.72 -5.44 2.09
C ALA A 43 21.78 -4.98 0.97
N VAL A 44 22.31 -4.69 -0.24
CA VAL A 44 21.48 -4.35 -1.40
C VAL A 44 20.60 -5.53 -1.78
N ILE A 45 21.16 -6.75 -1.83
CA ILE A 45 20.41 -7.97 -2.15
C ILE A 45 19.27 -8.19 -1.14
N ALA A 46 19.54 -8.00 0.16
CA ALA A 46 18.54 -8.12 1.21
C ALA A 46 17.37 -7.15 1.02
N VAL A 47 17.64 -5.90 0.61
CA VAL A 47 16.57 -4.93 0.25
C VAL A 47 15.75 -5.40 -0.95
N GLN A 48 16.37 -6.03 -1.96
CA GLN A 48 15.63 -6.57 -3.12
C GLN A 48 14.73 -7.76 -2.76
N GLN A 49 15.10 -8.51 -1.73
CA GLN A 49 14.37 -9.67 -1.23
C GLN A 49 13.32 -9.30 -0.18
N CYS A 50 13.25 -8.05 0.26
CA CYS A 50 12.24 -7.60 1.19
C CYS A 50 10.84 -7.71 0.55
N PRO A 51 9.86 -8.31 1.26
CA PRO A 51 8.50 -8.35 0.76
C PRO A 51 7.87 -6.95 0.79
N ILE A 52 6.95 -6.70 -0.14
CA ILE A 52 6.09 -5.49 -0.18
C ILE A 52 4.87 -5.72 0.71
N ILE A 53 4.36 -4.67 1.37
CA ILE A 53 3.16 -4.80 2.19
C ILE A 53 1.92 -4.73 1.28
N HIS A 54 1.19 -5.82 1.19
CA HIS A 54 0.00 -5.93 0.34
C HIS A 54 -1.26 -5.40 1.02
N ALA A 55 -1.40 -5.68 2.31
CA ALA A 55 -2.54 -5.25 3.12
C ALA A 55 -2.09 -4.92 4.54
N ILE A 56 -2.70 -3.91 5.13
CA ILE A 56 -2.67 -3.64 6.57
C ILE A 56 -4.08 -3.91 7.10
N TYR A 57 -4.19 -4.62 8.21
CA TYR A 57 -5.46 -4.93 8.87
C TYR A 57 -5.29 -4.87 10.39
N GLY A 58 -6.38 -4.87 11.14
CA GLY A 58 -6.37 -4.76 12.60
C GLY A 58 -7.72 -5.12 13.20
N ARG A 59 -8.03 -4.61 14.40
CA ARG A 59 -9.24 -4.94 15.16
C ARG A 59 -10.58 -4.60 14.49
N LEU A 60 -10.60 -3.58 13.62
CA LEU A 60 -11.78 -3.20 12.83
C LEU A 60 -12.22 -4.25 11.80
N ILE A 61 -11.40 -5.25 11.47
CA ILE A 61 -11.77 -6.36 10.59
C ILE A 61 -11.80 -7.64 11.42
N GLN A 62 -13.00 -8.20 11.55
CA GLN A 62 -13.22 -9.48 12.22
C GLN A 62 -13.54 -10.54 11.17
N CYS A 63 -12.75 -11.61 11.12
CA CYS A 63 -13.01 -12.75 10.26
C CYS A 63 -13.41 -13.93 11.15
N SER A 64 -14.64 -14.45 11.00
CA SER A 64 -15.10 -15.60 11.79
C SER A 64 -14.58 -16.93 11.23
N ASN A 65 -14.28 -16.96 9.93
CA ASN A 65 -13.85 -18.16 9.19
C ASN A 65 -12.33 -18.20 9.03
N VAL A 66 -11.57 -18.05 10.13
CA VAL A 66 -10.09 -18.08 10.14
C VAL A 66 -9.52 -19.49 9.86
N SER A 67 -10.38 -20.44 9.51
CA SER A 67 -9.95 -21.75 9.01
C SER A 67 -9.23 -21.58 7.67
N SER A 68 -7.92 -21.40 7.74
CA SER A 68 -6.93 -21.92 6.79
C SER A 68 -6.97 -21.47 5.31
N SER A 69 -7.43 -20.25 4.99
CA SER A 69 -7.29 -19.72 3.61
C SER A 69 -6.17 -18.69 3.42
N GLN A 70 -5.33 -18.44 4.44
CA GLN A 70 -4.10 -17.67 4.26
C GLN A 70 -3.01 -18.44 3.49
N ASP A 71 -3.15 -19.76 3.27
CA ASP A 71 -2.09 -20.60 2.69
C ASP A 71 -2.30 -21.07 1.24
N GLU A 72 -3.44 -20.80 0.60
CA GLU A 72 -3.69 -21.32 -0.77
C GLU A 72 -3.68 -20.25 -1.86
N ARG A 73 -2.91 -19.15 -1.69
CA ARG A 73 -2.39 -18.51 -2.89
C ARG A 73 -1.19 -19.35 -3.32
N PRO A 74 -1.24 -20.03 -4.50
CA PRO A 74 -0.05 -20.67 -5.03
C PRO A 74 1.07 -19.64 -4.99
N ALA A 75 2.26 -20.05 -4.54
CA ALA A 75 3.45 -19.22 -4.33
C ALA A 75 3.92 -18.52 -5.63
N SER A 76 3.07 -17.67 -6.19
CA SER A 76 3.35 -16.84 -7.34
C SER A 76 4.31 -15.79 -6.81
N VAL A 77 5.59 -15.96 -7.19
CA VAL A 77 6.71 -15.01 -7.45
C VAL A 77 6.75 -13.63 -6.76
N ASN A 78 5.63 -13.06 -6.35
CA ASN A 78 5.49 -11.78 -5.66
C ASN A 78 5.61 -12.00 -4.14
N LEU A 79 6.77 -11.66 -3.59
CA LEU A 79 7.00 -11.51 -2.15
C LEU A 79 6.12 -10.37 -1.61
N SER A 80 4.89 -10.67 -1.25
CA SER A 80 3.96 -9.70 -0.67
C SER A 80 3.35 -10.25 0.61
N VAL A 81 3.21 -9.40 1.63
CA VAL A 81 2.76 -9.81 2.96
C VAL A 81 1.55 -9.00 3.41
N ASN A 82 0.61 -9.66 4.11
CA ASN A 82 -0.45 -8.98 4.84
C ASN A 82 0.01 -8.79 6.28
N VAL A 83 -0.08 -7.58 6.81
CA VAL A 83 0.50 -7.23 8.10
C VAL A 83 -0.59 -6.74 9.04
N HIS A 84 -0.69 -7.35 10.23
CA HIS A 84 -1.53 -6.82 11.30
C HIS A 84 -0.94 -5.50 11.81
N MET A 85 -1.79 -4.54 12.15
CA MET A 85 -1.40 -3.18 12.53
C MET A 85 -0.36 -3.16 13.65
N ASP A 86 -0.56 -3.96 14.69
CA ASP A 86 0.37 -4.05 15.83
C ASP A 86 1.75 -4.62 15.48
N ASN A 87 1.86 -5.38 14.38
CA ASN A 87 3.12 -5.95 13.92
C ASN A 87 3.83 -5.07 12.89
N LEU A 88 3.19 -3.98 12.43
CA LEU A 88 3.67 -3.15 11.34
C LEU A 88 5.00 -2.48 11.69
N GLU A 89 5.15 -1.96 12.91
CA GLU A 89 6.38 -1.33 13.37
C GLU A 89 7.57 -2.30 13.33
N ALA A 90 7.42 -3.53 13.80
CA ALA A 90 8.49 -4.54 13.80
C ALA A 90 8.95 -4.93 12.37
N VAL A 91 7.98 -5.09 11.45
CA VAL A 91 8.28 -5.34 10.03
C VAL A 91 9.04 -4.17 9.42
N MET A 92 8.59 -2.94 9.69
CA MET A 92 9.21 -1.74 9.17
C MET A 92 10.57 -1.44 9.79
N GLU A 93 10.80 -1.81 11.05
CA GLU A 93 12.09 -1.68 11.73
C GLU A 93 13.16 -2.58 11.11
N THR A 94 12.79 -3.82 10.80
CA THR A 94 13.64 -4.76 10.06
C THR A 94 14.03 -4.16 8.72
N ARG A 95 13.05 -3.59 8.00
CA ARG A 95 13.29 -2.91 6.73
C ARG A 95 14.16 -1.67 6.88
N ARG A 96 13.98 -0.86 7.94
CA ARG A 96 14.80 0.31 8.24
C ARG A 96 16.25 -0.07 8.36
N THR A 97 16.55 -1.08 9.17
CA THR A 97 17.93 -1.54 9.39
C THR A 97 18.61 -1.91 8.07
N LEU A 98 17.90 -2.60 7.17
CA LEU A 98 18.43 -2.97 5.85
C LEU A 98 18.63 -1.76 4.93
N VAL A 99 17.63 -0.87 4.83
CA VAL A 99 17.69 0.28 3.94
C VAL A 99 18.71 1.31 4.41
N ASP A 100 18.76 1.60 5.71
CA ASP A 100 19.74 2.56 6.27
C ASP A 100 21.17 2.02 6.14
N ALA A 101 21.41 0.71 6.32
CA ALA A 101 22.73 0.12 6.09
C ALA A 101 23.22 0.33 4.64
N VAL A 102 22.30 0.30 3.67
CA VAL A 102 22.59 0.58 2.26
C VAL A 102 22.80 2.08 2.02
N LEU A 103 21.92 2.93 2.57
CA LEU A 103 21.97 4.37 2.38
C LEU A 103 23.18 5.04 3.05
N ASN A 104 23.67 4.50 4.16
CA ASN A 104 24.83 5.03 4.90
C ASN A 104 26.18 4.72 4.21
N HIS A 105 26.19 3.92 3.13
CA HIS A 105 27.38 3.63 2.35
C HIS A 105 27.27 4.21 0.93
N PRO A 106 28.06 5.23 0.54
CA PRO A 106 27.86 5.99 -0.71
C PRO A 106 27.72 5.11 -1.96
N VAL A 107 28.64 4.15 -2.14
CA VAL A 107 28.62 3.23 -3.28
C VAL A 107 27.35 2.36 -3.32
N ASN A 108 26.87 1.90 -2.16
CA ASN A 108 25.68 1.06 -2.09
C ASN A 108 24.41 1.91 -2.30
N ALA A 109 24.40 3.14 -1.80
CA ALA A 109 23.32 4.09 -2.02
C ALA A 109 23.15 4.37 -3.52
N ASP A 110 24.24 4.63 -4.25
CA ASP A 110 24.20 4.85 -5.70
C ASP A 110 23.65 3.62 -6.45
N VAL A 111 24.11 2.42 -6.07
CA VAL A 111 23.58 1.16 -6.62
C VAL A 111 22.08 1.01 -6.29
N LEU A 112 21.65 1.32 -5.07
CA LEU A 112 20.24 1.24 -4.67
C LEU A 112 19.39 2.21 -5.48
N PHE A 113 19.83 3.45 -5.68
CA PHE A 113 19.10 4.43 -6.50
C PHE A 113 18.99 3.97 -7.95
N HIS A 114 20.08 3.46 -8.53
CA HIS A 114 20.06 2.87 -9.87
C HIS A 114 19.15 1.64 -9.96
N LEU A 115 19.04 0.83 -8.90
CA LEU A 115 18.10 -0.28 -8.86
C LEU A 115 16.66 0.19 -8.69
N ALA A 116 16.39 1.18 -7.85
CA ALA A 116 15.04 1.74 -7.66
C ALA A 116 14.50 2.40 -8.95
N THR A 117 15.37 2.89 -9.84
CA THR A 117 14.96 3.37 -11.16
C THR A 117 14.56 2.25 -12.11
N ASN A 118 15.24 1.09 -12.03
CA ASN A 118 15.11 0.02 -13.02
C ASN A 118 14.33 -1.21 -12.53
N CYS A 119 14.10 -1.35 -11.23
CA CYS A 119 13.47 -2.50 -10.59
C CYS A 119 12.31 -2.04 -9.71
N THR A 120 11.08 -2.38 -10.10
CA THR A 120 9.85 -2.01 -9.38
C THR A 120 9.85 -2.51 -7.94
N GLN A 121 10.27 -3.76 -7.68
CA GLN A 121 10.33 -4.31 -6.32
C GLN A 121 11.23 -3.47 -5.39
N THR A 122 12.46 -3.20 -5.83
CA THR A 122 13.41 -2.39 -5.04
C THR A 122 12.88 -0.98 -4.82
N ARG A 123 12.28 -0.36 -5.84
CA ARG A 123 11.63 0.95 -5.71
C ARG A 123 10.56 0.91 -4.62
N ASP A 124 9.66 -0.06 -4.70
CA ASP A 124 8.49 -0.18 -3.84
C ASP A 124 8.88 -0.36 -2.37
N VAL A 125 9.87 -1.22 -2.08
CA VAL A 125 10.42 -1.38 -0.72
C VAL A 125 10.98 -0.06 -0.19
N VAL A 126 11.74 0.68 -1.00
CA VAL A 126 12.36 1.94 -0.57
C VAL A 126 11.32 3.05 -0.39
N VAL A 127 10.28 3.12 -1.23
CA VAL A 127 9.22 4.12 -1.05
C VAL A 127 8.28 3.78 0.12
N GLU A 128 8.02 2.50 0.41
CA GLU A 128 7.31 2.11 1.63
C GLU A 128 8.11 2.49 2.87
N PHE A 129 9.42 2.21 2.89
CA PHE A 129 10.32 2.68 3.93
C PHE A 129 10.25 4.21 4.09
N ALA A 130 10.38 4.94 2.99
CA ALA A 130 10.42 6.39 3.04
C ALA A 130 9.08 7.00 3.51
N ALA A 131 7.95 6.42 3.10
CA ALA A 131 6.62 6.85 3.53
C ALA A 131 6.38 6.57 5.03
N PHE A 132 6.76 5.37 5.49
CA PHE A 132 6.55 4.97 6.88
C PHE A 132 7.46 5.70 7.87
N PHE A 133 8.67 6.12 7.48
CA PHE A 133 9.60 6.84 8.38
C PHE A 133 9.66 8.34 8.10
N GLY A 134 8.70 8.90 7.36
CA GLY A 134 8.66 10.35 7.13
C GLY A 134 9.84 10.90 6.31
N ARG A 135 10.52 10.07 5.50
CA ARG A 135 11.69 10.46 4.70
C ARG A 135 11.26 11.16 3.41
N LEU A 136 10.63 12.33 3.55
CA LEU A 136 10.08 13.11 2.44
C LEU A 136 11.13 13.45 1.36
N ASP A 137 12.36 13.75 1.75
CA ASP A 137 13.44 14.06 0.81
C ASP A 137 13.79 12.86 -0.08
N LEU A 138 13.77 11.65 0.49
CA LEU A 138 14.01 10.41 -0.25
C LEU A 138 12.88 10.15 -1.24
N LEU A 139 11.62 10.33 -0.83
CA LEU A 139 10.45 10.23 -1.72
C LEU A 139 10.53 11.25 -2.88
N LYS A 140 10.86 12.52 -2.59
CA LYS A 140 11.01 13.58 -3.59
C LYS A 140 12.11 13.26 -4.59
N ARG A 141 13.28 12.81 -4.11
CA ARG A 141 14.41 12.41 -4.96
C ARG A 141 14.04 11.25 -5.88
N LEU A 142 13.40 10.20 -5.35
CA LEU A 142 12.94 9.06 -6.15
C LEU A 142 11.88 9.48 -7.16
N CYS A 143 10.92 10.31 -6.77
CA CYS A 143 9.86 10.82 -7.66
C CYS A 143 10.44 11.53 -8.88
N THR A 144 11.33 12.49 -8.62
CA THR A 144 11.95 13.32 -9.64
C THR A 144 12.78 12.48 -10.60
N THR A 145 13.57 11.55 -10.06
CA THR A 145 14.39 10.64 -10.86
C THR A 145 13.53 9.75 -11.74
N MET A 146 12.46 9.16 -11.18
CA MET A 146 11.53 8.31 -11.92
C MET A 146 10.79 9.06 -13.02
N LYS A 147 10.26 10.25 -12.72
CA LYS A 147 9.57 11.07 -13.72
C LYS A 147 10.50 11.46 -14.86
N ARG A 148 11.74 11.84 -14.55
CA ARG A 148 12.76 12.15 -15.58
C ARG A 148 13.00 10.93 -16.47
N GLN A 149 13.25 9.76 -15.88
CA GLN A 149 13.48 8.53 -16.62
C GLN A 149 12.30 8.16 -17.53
N LEU A 150 11.07 8.18 -17.00
CA LEU A 150 9.85 7.89 -17.76
C LEU A 150 9.62 8.88 -18.90
N SER A 151 10.02 10.15 -18.74
CA SER A 151 9.89 11.16 -19.78
C SER A 151 10.94 11.00 -20.89
N THR A 152 12.08 10.38 -20.59
CA THR A 152 13.20 10.20 -21.53
C THR A 152 13.25 8.82 -22.18
N ASP A 153 12.47 7.84 -21.70
CA ASP A 153 12.49 6.48 -22.21
C ASP A 153 11.64 6.35 -23.49
N PRO A 154 12.25 6.25 -24.69
CA PRO A 154 11.50 6.18 -25.95
C PRO A 154 10.71 4.87 -26.11
N ARG A 155 10.94 3.88 -25.24
CA ARG A 155 10.28 2.57 -25.32
C ARG A 155 8.95 2.53 -24.57
N ARG A 156 8.61 3.57 -23.81
CA ARG A 156 7.44 3.58 -22.93
C ARG A 156 6.65 4.87 -23.11
N ASP A 157 5.40 4.72 -23.53
CA ASP A 157 4.47 5.84 -23.53
C ASP A 157 4.17 6.23 -22.07
N PRO A 158 4.32 7.52 -21.71
CA PRO A 158 4.00 7.98 -20.37
C PRO A 158 2.51 7.78 -20.10
N GLN A 159 2.20 7.11 -18.99
CA GLN A 159 0.83 7.00 -18.52
C GLN A 159 0.52 8.16 -17.59
N PHE A 160 -0.73 8.63 -17.62
CA PHE A 160 -1.19 9.73 -16.78
C PHE A 160 -2.31 9.29 -15.85
N ASP A 161 -2.30 9.81 -14.63
CA ASP A 161 -3.34 9.56 -13.63
C ASP A 161 -4.60 10.43 -13.86
N ALA A 162 -5.56 10.37 -12.94
CA ALA A 162 -6.82 11.12 -13.07
C ALA A 162 -6.67 12.65 -12.98
N PHE A 163 -5.49 13.13 -12.57
CA PHE A 163 -5.13 14.55 -12.51
C PHE A 163 -4.10 14.95 -13.57
N ASP A 164 -3.94 14.13 -14.62
CA ASP A 164 -3.01 14.39 -15.72
C ASP A 164 -1.53 14.43 -15.27
N ARG A 165 -1.16 13.60 -14.29
CA ARG A 165 0.22 13.52 -13.80
C ARG A 165 0.87 12.20 -14.26
N ILE A 166 2.14 12.26 -14.68
CA ILE A 166 2.91 11.09 -15.11
C ILE A 166 2.92 10.02 -14.01
N LEU A 167 2.24 8.90 -14.23
CA LEU A 167 2.10 7.79 -13.31
C LEU A 167 3.43 7.07 -13.15
N ILE A 168 3.89 6.91 -11.90
CA ILE A 168 5.05 6.10 -11.59
C ILE A 168 4.55 4.66 -11.36
N PRO A 169 4.96 3.66 -12.16
CA PRO A 169 4.56 2.28 -11.94
C PRO A 169 4.98 1.84 -10.54
N SER A 170 4.09 1.23 -9.77
CA SER A 170 4.39 0.81 -8.40
C SER A 170 3.35 -0.21 -7.91
N ASN A 171 3.82 -1.22 -7.19
CA ASN A 171 2.99 -2.16 -6.44
C ASN A 171 2.86 -1.75 -4.95
N ALA A 172 3.57 -0.72 -4.51
CA ALA A 172 3.46 -0.14 -3.16
C ALA A 172 2.15 0.67 -3.06
N HIS A 173 1.03 -0.02 -2.98
CA HIS A 173 -0.28 0.61 -2.98
C HIS A 173 -0.63 1.28 -1.64
N LEU A 174 0.08 0.96 -0.56
CA LEU A 174 -0.26 1.38 0.80
C LEU A 174 0.53 2.59 1.31
N LEU A 175 1.21 3.36 0.45
CA LEU A 175 2.05 4.48 0.89
C LEU A 175 1.30 5.49 1.78
N ARG A 176 0.00 5.72 1.52
CA ARG A 176 -0.82 6.66 2.31
C ARG A 176 -1.20 6.07 3.66
N GLN A 177 -1.54 4.78 3.72
CA GLN A 177 -1.75 4.06 4.97
C GLN A 177 -0.48 4.07 5.84
N LEU A 178 0.70 3.82 5.24
CA LEU A 178 1.98 3.83 5.94
C LEU A 178 2.33 5.21 6.50
N ALA A 179 2.11 6.28 5.72
CA ALA A 179 2.33 7.65 6.22
C ALA A 179 1.29 8.05 7.28
N ALA A 180 0.04 7.63 7.12
CA ALA A 180 -1.04 7.87 8.07
C ALA A 180 -0.79 7.18 9.42
N PHE A 181 -0.13 6.02 9.43
CA PHE A 181 0.18 5.28 10.66
C PHE A 181 0.98 6.09 11.69
N HIS A 182 1.92 6.92 11.23
CA HIS A 182 2.75 7.80 12.06
C HIS A 182 2.34 9.27 12.02
N GLY A 183 1.25 9.62 11.32
CA GLY A 183 0.77 11.00 11.28
C GLY A 183 1.59 11.94 10.38
N TYR A 184 2.32 11.43 9.38
CA TYR A 184 3.16 12.25 8.49
C TYR A 184 2.33 13.01 7.44
N LEU A 185 1.76 14.13 7.86
CA LEU A 185 0.91 14.99 7.02
C LEU A 185 1.65 15.52 5.78
N ASP A 186 2.90 15.93 5.92
CA ASP A 186 3.74 16.44 4.82
C ASP A 186 3.98 15.39 3.73
N VAL A 187 4.23 14.14 4.12
CA VAL A 187 4.33 12.99 3.22
C VAL A 187 3.00 12.74 2.52
N LEU A 188 1.86 12.82 3.23
CA LEU A 188 0.54 12.66 2.63
C LEU A 188 0.20 13.78 1.64
N VAL A 189 0.56 15.03 1.94
CA VAL A 189 0.46 16.17 1.02
C VAL A 189 1.28 15.92 -0.24
N PHE A 190 2.51 15.45 -0.08
CA PHE A 190 3.36 15.09 -1.21
C PHE A 190 2.78 13.93 -2.04
N LEU A 191 2.33 12.85 -1.40
CA LEU A 191 1.73 11.70 -2.10
C LEU A 191 0.42 12.08 -2.80
N ASN A 192 -0.36 13.04 -2.28
CA ASN A 192 -1.59 13.50 -2.91
C ASN A 192 -1.35 14.47 -4.07
N THR A 193 -0.22 15.16 -4.09
CA THR A 193 0.17 16.09 -5.17
C THR A 193 1.05 15.44 -6.24
N THR A 194 1.60 14.25 -5.95
CA THR A 194 2.38 13.46 -6.91
C THR A 194 1.61 12.25 -7.44
N SER A 195 2.16 11.64 -8.49
CA SER A 195 1.62 10.45 -9.12
C SER A 195 2.17 9.14 -8.49
N TYR A 196 2.68 9.22 -7.26
CA TYR A 196 3.07 8.03 -6.51
C TYR A 196 1.83 7.34 -5.93
N SER A 197 1.67 6.08 -6.32
CA SER A 197 0.56 5.20 -5.94
C SER A 197 -0.83 5.69 -6.39
N SER A 198 -1.62 4.76 -6.93
CA SER A 198 -3.00 5.02 -7.36
C SER A 198 -3.85 5.55 -6.20
N LEU A 199 -4.75 6.48 -6.47
CA LEU A 199 -5.76 6.90 -5.49
C LEU A 199 -6.72 5.76 -5.12
N THR A 200 -6.84 4.75 -5.98
CA THR A 200 -7.79 3.65 -5.80
C THR A 200 -7.51 2.80 -4.58
N SER A 201 -6.27 2.77 -4.07
CA SER A 201 -5.91 2.00 -2.88
C SER A 201 -6.18 2.73 -1.56
N ARG A 202 -6.51 4.03 -1.60
CA ARG A 202 -6.85 4.81 -0.40
C ARG A 202 -8.03 4.23 0.37
N GLY A 203 -9.01 3.71 -0.37
CA GLY A 203 -10.29 3.24 0.16
C GLY A 203 -10.22 1.98 1.02
N GLY A 204 -9.08 1.30 1.06
CA GLY A 204 -8.97 -0.04 1.65
C GLY A 204 -9.72 -1.09 0.84
N THR A 205 -9.76 -2.31 1.35
CA THR A 205 -10.52 -3.42 0.76
C THR A 205 -11.31 -4.11 1.86
N LYS A 206 -12.09 -5.15 1.53
CA LYS A 206 -12.79 -5.96 2.54
C LYS A 206 -11.85 -6.52 3.62
N LEU A 207 -10.59 -6.76 3.26
CA LEU A 207 -9.55 -7.37 4.11
C LEU A 207 -8.40 -6.43 4.46
N SER A 208 -8.49 -5.14 4.12
CA SER A 208 -7.45 -4.17 4.43
C SER A 208 -8.04 -2.83 4.84
N TYR A 209 -7.24 -2.04 5.55
CA TYR A 209 -7.62 -0.71 5.99
C TYR A 209 -7.46 0.32 4.89
N SER A 210 -8.38 1.28 4.94
CA SER A 210 -8.22 2.56 4.27
C SER A 210 -7.20 3.44 5.01
N ASP A 211 -6.69 4.47 4.36
CA ASP A 211 -5.81 5.45 5.01
C ASP A 211 -6.51 6.20 6.16
N ILE A 212 -7.82 6.41 6.06
CA ILE A 212 -8.69 7.00 7.09
C ILE A 212 -8.80 6.06 8.30
N GLU A 213 -9.02 4.77 8.08
CA GLU A 213 -9.09 3.78 9.17
C GLU A 213 -7.76 3.67 9.92
N VAL A 214 -6.63 3.69 9.19
CA VAL A 214 -5.30 3.71 9.83
C VAL A 214 -5.11 4.98 10.68
N ALA A 215 -5.42 6.15 10.13
CA ALA A 215 -5.27 7.42 10.86
C ALA A 215 -6.16 7.47 12.11
N ALA A 216 -7.39 6.95 12.01
CA ALA A 216 -8.35 6.91 13.12
C ALA A 216 -7.89 5.97 14.24
N GLU A 217 -7.46 4.75 13.90
CA GLU A 217 -6.97 3.77 14.88
C GLU A 217 -5.67 4.23 15.57
N ARG A 218 -4.87 5.08 14.90
CA ARG A 218 -3.64 5.67 15.45
C ARG A 218 -3.82 7.07 16.04
N HIS A 219 -5.06 7.56 16.10
CA HIS A 219 -5.46 8.84 16.70
C HIS A 219 -4.78 10.09 16.12
N HIS A 220 -4.44 10.05 14.83
CA HIS A 220 -3.82 11.19 14.15
C HIS A 220 -4.89 12.15 13.61
N VAL A 221 -5.52 12.93 14.50
CA VAL A 221 -6.67 13.81 14.16
C VAL A 221 -6.37 14.78 13.01
N ALA A 222 -5.21 15.44 13.01
CA ALA A 222 -4.84 16.38 11.94
C ALA A 222 -4.69 15.70 10.57
N VAL A 223 -4.13 14.49 10.55
CA VAL A 223 -4.06 13.67 9.32
C VAL A 223 -5.45 13.22 8.89
N LEU A 224 -6.27 12.79 9.85
CA LEU A 224 -7.63 12.35 9.60
C LEU A 224 -8.46 13.45 8.94
N GLU A 225 -8.46 14.67 9.49
CA GLU A 225 -9.11 15.86 8.93
C GLU A 225 -8.65 16.12 7.48
N TYR A 226 -7.34 16.14 7.25
CA TYR A 226 -6.79 16.31 5.91
C TYR A 226 -7.26 15.22 4.93
N LEU A 227 -7.29 13.95 5.36
CA LEU A 227 -7.69 12.84 4.50
C LEU A 227 -9.18 12.88 4.15
N VAL A 228 -10.07 13.19 5.11
CA VAL A 228 -11.52 13.28 4.89
C VAL A 228 -11.89 14.49 4.03
N ASP A 229 -11.24 15.64 4.26
CA ASP A 229 -11.45 16.84 3.45
C ASP A 229 -11.00 16.61 2.01
N GLY A 230 -9.81 16.03 1.83
CA GLY A 230 -9.31 15.64 0.51
C GLY A 230 -10.24 14.64 -0.18
N ALA A 231 -10.80 13.68 0.56
CA ALA A 231 -11.77 12.73 0.01
C ALA A 231 -13.06 13.44 -0.45
N LYS A 232 -13.64 14.34 0.35
CA LYS A 232 -14.83 15.13 -0.01
C LYS A 232 -14.59 15.96 -1.27
N GLN A 233 -13.49 16.70 -1.33
CA GLN A 233 -13.16 17.55 -2.46
C GLN A 233 -13.03 16.77 -3.77
N VAL A 234 -12.41 15.59 -3.72
CA VAL A 234 -12.22 14.75 -4.90
C VAL A 234 -13.51 14.03 -5.30
N CYS A 235 -14.36 13.66 -4.35
CA CYS A 235 -15.66 13.04 -4.63
C CYS A 235 -16.63 13.96 -5.37
N GLY A 236 -16.52 15.28 -5.20
CA GLY A 236 -17.33 16.27 -5.92
C GLY A 236 -16.84 16.56 -7.35
N ARG A 237 -15.68 16.06 -7.76
CA ARG A 237 -15.09 16.36 -9.07
C ARG A 237 -15.39 15.26 -10.09
N LYS A 238 -15.78 15.65 -11.30
CA LYS A 238 -15.82 14.74 -12.45
C LYS A 238 -14.38 14.50 -12.92
N PRO A 239 -13.95 13.24 -13.11
CA PRO A 239 -12.62 12.97 -13.64
C PRO A 239 -12.50 13.55 -15.05
N LEU A 240 -11.34 14.14 -15.37
CA LEU A 240 -11.04 14.69 -16.71
C LEU A 240 -11.22 13.62 -17.80
N PHE A 241 -10.88 12.37 -17.47
CA PHE A 241 -11.07 11.22 -18.34
C PHE A 241 -12.27 10.39 -17.87
N ARG A 242 -13.30 10.28 -18.72
CA ARG A 242 -14.58 9.59 -18.47
C ARG A 242 -14.47 8.14 -17.93
N ARG A 243 -13.29 7.51 -17.99
CA ARG A 243 -13.07 6.10 -17.62
C ARG A 243 -12.38 5.87 -16.26
N LYS A 244 -11.88 6.90 -15.56
CA LYS A 244 -11.16 6.71 -14.28
C LYS A 244 -11.94 7.30 -13.11
N LYS A 245 -12.50 6.46 -12.24
CA LYS A 245 -13.04 6.92 -10.94
C LYS A 245 -11.88 7.28 -10.00
N PHE A 246 -12.02 8.36 -9.23
CA PHE A 246 -10.99 8.78 -8.28
C PHE A 246 -10.88 7.84 -7.08
N PHE A 247 -12.01 7.33 -6.60
CA PHE A 247 -12.10 6.35 -5.52
C PHE A 247 -12.92 5.15 -5.99
N ASP A 248 -12.66 3.99 -5.40
CA ASP A 248 -13.64 2.92 -5.42
C ASP A 248 -14.94 3.41 -4.76
N ALA A 249 -16.07 2.86 -5.17
CA ALA A 249 -17.35 3.15 -4.54
C ALA A 249 -17.35 2.78 -3.05
N ASN A 250 -16.48 1.84 -2.66
CA ASN A 250 -16.18 1.50 -1.28
C ASN A 250 -14.98 2.33 -0.80
N TYR A 251 -15.20 3.18 0.21
CA TYR A 251 -14.12 3.84 0.96
C TYR A 251 -14.40 3.59 2.43
N PHE A 252 -13.79 2.52 2.97
CA PHE A 252 -14.03 2.11 4.35
C PHE A 252 -13.57 3.19 5.33
N GLY A 253 -14.31 3.36 6.44
CA GLY A 253 -14.11 4.47 7.40
C GLY A 253 -14.66 5.82 6.95
N PHE A 254 -15.08 5.98 5.69
CA PHE A 254 -15.64 7.24 5.18
C PHE A 254 -17.01 7.10 4.51
N ARG A 255 -17.31 5.94 3.92
CA ARG A 255 -18.58 5.67 3.22
C ARG A 255 -19.14 4.30 3.60
N HIS A 256 -20.45 4.18 3.55
CA HIS A 256 -21.08 2.85 3.64
C HIS A 256 -20.63 1.99 2.45
N PRO A 257 -20.21 0.74 2.69
CA PRO A 257 -19.92 -0.18 1.60
C PRO A 257 -21.17 -0.40 0.74
N LEU A 258 -20.97 -0.62 -0.56
CA LEU A 258 -22.07 -1.00 -1.46
C LEU A 258 -22.71 -2.33 -1.00
N GLU A 259 -23.99 -2.53 -1.31
CA GLU A 259 -24.70 -3.78 -0.96
C GLU A 259 -23.98 -5.04 -1.47
N ALA A 260 -23.48 -5.04 -2.71
CA ALA A 260 -22.69 -6.15 -3.23
C ALA A 260 -21.42 -6.44 -2.41
N THR A 261 -20.79 -5.40 -1.85
CA THR A 261 -19.66 -5.54 -0.94
C THR A 261 -20.10 -6.10 0.40
N LYS A 262 -21.21 -5.61 0.98
CA LYS A 262 -21.80 -6.13 2.22
C LYS A 262 -22.17 -7.60 2.11
N THR A 263 -22.90 -8.00 1.06
CA THR A 263 -23.26 -9.40 0.80
C THR A 263 -22.03 -10.28 0.68
N SER A 264 -21.01 -9.81 -0.05
CA SER A 264 -19.76 -10.58 -0.19
C SER A 264 -18.93 -10.65 1.09
N MET A 265 -19.01 -9.66 1.99
CA MET A 265 -18.38 -9.75 3.31
C MET A 265 -19.12 -10.75 4.18
N ALA A 266 -20.46 -10.68 4.21
CA ALA A 266 -21.32 -11.61 4.94
C ALA A 266 -21.10 -13.07 4.52
N THR A 267 -21.06 -13.36 3.20
CA THR A 267 -20.83 -14.72 2.70
C THR A 267 -19.45 -15.28 3.05
N LYS A 268 -18.46 -14.41 3.28
CA LYS A 268 -17.11 -14.77 3.70
C LYS A 268 -16.92 -14.76 5.21
N GLY A 269 -17.96 -14.45 5.98
CA GLY A 269 -17.85 -14.28 7.43
C GLY A 269 -16.91 -13.13 7.82
N ILE A 270 -16.82 -12.10 6.98
CA ILE A 270 -16.06 -10.88 7.26
C ILE A 270 -17.03 -9.87 7.85
N ARG A 271 -16.75 -9.42 9.07
CA ARG A 271 -17.42 -8.30 9.73
C ARG A 271 -16.44 -7.14 9.85
N ARG A 272 -16.94 -5.93 9.64
CA ARG A 272 -16.16 -4.70 9.87
C ARG A 272 -16.84 -3.82 10.89
N ILE A 273 -16.05 -3.30 11.82
CA ILE A 273 -16.48 -2.29 12.80
C ILE A 273 -16.28 -0.92 12.16
N HIS A 274 -17.22 0.00 12.37
CA HIS A 274 -17.05 1.36 11.91
C HIS A 274 -15.96 2.07 12.73
N ALA A 275 -15.07 2.78 12.06
CA ALA A 275 -13.96 3.49 12.72
C ALA A 275 -14.46 4.53 13.74
N ALA A 276 -15.60 5.17 13.49
CA ALA A 276 -16.19 6.13 14.42
C ALA A 276 -16.71 5.47 15.71
N ASP A 277 -17.35 4.30 15.59
CA ASP A 277 -17.84 3.53 16.74
C ASP A 277 -16.66 3.03 17.57
N ALA A 278 -15.66 2.42 16.93
CA ALA A 278 -14.45 1.96 17.62
C ALA A 278 -13.73 3.10 18.35
N ALA A 279 -13.58 4.27 17.71
CA ALA A 279 -12.98 5.43 18.34
C ALA A 279 -13.81 5.94 19.55
N THR A 280 -15.14 5.81 19.49
CA THR A 280 -16.02 6.18 20.60
C THR A 280 -15.87 5.20 21.77
N ASP A 281 -15.86 3.90 21.49
CA ASP A 281 -15.70 2.83 22.48
C ASP A 281 -14.35 2.94 23.22
N ASP A 282 -13.30 3.36 22.52
CA ASP A 282 -11.97 3.58 23.09
C ASP A 282 -11.81 4.96 23.79
N GLY A 283 -12.83 5.83 23.74
CA GLY A 283 -12.78 7.16 24.36
C GLY A 283 -12.05 8.23 23.56
N HIS A 284 -11.75 8.00 22.29
CA HIS A 284 -11.12 8.97 21.38
C HIS A 284 -12.15 9.92 20.75
N VAL A 285 -12.73 10.77 21.60
CA VAL A 285 -13.85 11.66 21.26
C VAL A 285 -13.56 12.55 20.05
N GLU A 286 -12.34 13.08 19.92
CA GLU A 286 -11.96 13.96 18.80
C GLU A 286 -11.94 13.22 17.45
N VAL A 287 -11.46 11.98 17.43
CA VAL A 287 -11.43 11.13 16.23
C VAL A 287 -12.87 10.78 15.82
N ALA A 288 -13.69 10.33 16.77
CA ALA A 288 -15.09 10.00 16.52
C ALA A 288 -15.87 11.22 16.02
N ALA A 289 -15.74 12.37 16.71
CA ALA A 289 -16.39 13.62 16.31
C ALA A 289 -15.94 14.07 14.92
N CYS A 290 -14.64 13.94 14.59
CA CYS A 290 -14.13 14.25 13.26
C CYS A 290 -14.79 13.37 12.19
N LEU A 291 -14.82 12.05 12.39
CA LEU A 291 -15.45 11.10 11.46
C LEU A 291 -16.94 11.37 11.28
N ILE A 292 -17.69 11.51 12.38
CA ILE A 292 -19.15 11.75 12.37
C ILE A 292 -19.48 13.08 11.68
N ARG A 293 -18.77 14.16 12.02
CA ARG A 293 -18.91 15.47 11.33
C ARG A 293 -18.69 15.36 9.82
N HIS A 294 -17.91 14.37 9.38
CA HIS A 294 -17.63 14.13 7.97
C HIS A 294 -18.57 13.13 7.29
N GLY A 295 -19.60 12.64 8.00
CA GLY A 295 -20.59 11.71 7.48
C GLY A 295 -20.08 10.27 7.40
N ALA A 296 -19.09 9.91 8.22
CA ALA A 296 -18.64 8.53 8.31
C ALA A 296 -19.75 7.64 8.91
N PRO A 297 -19.88 6.39 8.41
CA PRO A 297 -20.78 5.40 9.00
C PRO A 297 -20.55 5.20 10.50
N HIS A 298 -21.63 5.09 11.26
CA HIS A 298 -21.64 4.82 12.70
C HIS A 298 -22.99 4.20 13.12
N ALA A 299 -23.02 3.45 14.22
CA ALA A 299 -24.16 2.61 14.60
C ALA A 299 -25.49 3.37 14.76
N ASN A 300 -25.45 4.61 15.28
CA ASN A 300 -26.67 5.40 15.49
C ASN A 300 -27.33 5.85 14.18
N GLU A 301 -26.56 6.07 13.11
CA GLU A 301 -27.09 6.43 11.80
C GLU A 301 -27.84 5.27 11.13
N ASP A 302 -27.36 4.04 11.31
CA ASP A 302 -27.97 2.84 10.73
C ASP A 302 -29.34 2.54 11.35
N VAL A 303 -29.55 2.87 12.63
CA VAL A 303 -30.86 2.73 13.30
C VAL A 303 -31.87 3.72 12.72
N CYS A 304 -31.48 4.99 12.54
CA CYS A 304 -32.37 6.03 12.02
C CYS A 304 -32.77 5.80 10.54
N ARG A 305 -31.85 5.32 9.68
CA ARG A 305 -32.21 5.02 8.28
C ARG A 305 -33.18 3.84 8.16
N ASN A 306 -33.07 2.86 9.05
CA ASN A 306 -33.98 1.73 9.06
C ASN A 306 -35.38 2.10 9.59
N SER A 307 -35.48 3.06 10.52
CA SER A 307 -36.78 3.58 10.97
C SER A 307 -37.48 4.41 9.89
N ASP A 308 -36.74 5.23 9.14
CA ASP A 308 -37.33 6.08 8.09
C ASP A 308 -37.76 5.27 6.86
N ALA A 309 -37.01 4.23 6.49
CA ALA A 309 -37.41 3.30 5.44
C ALA A 309 -38.67 2.51 5.83
N SER A 310 -38.83 2.18 7.11
CA SER A 310 -40.01 1.48 7.64
C SER A 310 -41.24 2.38 7.73
N ALA A 311 -41.06 3.68 7.96
CA ALA A 311 -42.15 4.68 7.98
C ALA A 311 -42.64 5.02 6.56
N SER A 312 -41.77 5.01 5.54
CA SER A 312 -42.12 5.32 4.15
C SER A 312 -42.98 4.24 3.43
N CYS A 313 -43.18 3.07 4.05
CA CYS A 313 -44.01 1.99 3.52
C CYS A 313 -45.48 2.04 3.99
N LEU A 314 -45.87 3.00 4.83
CA LEU A 314 -47.22 3.09 5.41
C LEU A 314 -48.11 4.23 4.87
N GLU A 315 -47.64 5.03 3.91
CA GLU A 315 -48.43 6.11 3.30
C GLU A 315 -48.47 6.01 1.77
N ARG A 316 -49.10 4.97 1.23
CA ARG A 316 -49.64 4.97 -0.15
C ARG A 316 -50.93 4.15 -0.24
N ASP A 317 -51.98 4.63 0.40
CA ASP A 317 -53.36 4.35 -0.01
C ASP A 317 -54.15 5.67 0.07
N GLY A 318 -54.03 6.45 -0.99
CA GLY A 318 -54.81 7.66 -1.22
C GLY A 318 -55.24 7.68 -2.71
N PRO A 319 -56.50 8.01 -3.03
CA PRO A 319 -57.06 7.75 -4.35
C PRO A 319 -56.43 8.65 -5.42
N LEU A 320 -56.13 8.05 -6.58
CA LEU A 320 -55.83 8.74 -7.83
C LEU A 320 -57.04 9.56 -8.26
N ASP A 321 -57.00 10.88 -8.04
CA ASP A 321 -57.87 11.81 -8.75
C ASP A 321 -57.07 12.45 -9.89
N ALA A 322 -57.56 12.21 -11.10
CA ALA A 322 -56.93 12.60 -12.35
C ALA A 322 -57.47 13.97 -12.78
N THR A 323 -56.63 14.98 -12.81
CA THR A 323 -56.85 16.16 -13.67
C THR A 323 -55.53 16.88 -13.94
N LEU A 324 -54.96 16.61 -15.11
CA LEU A 324 -53.93 17.44 -15.73
C LEU A 324 -54.60 18.50 -16.62
N PRO A 325 -54.21 19.77 -16.57
CA PRO A 325 -54.39 20.68 -17.68
C PRO A 325 -53.11 20.75 -18.53
N CYS A 326 -53.29 20.59 -19.83
CA CYS A 326 -52.36 20.97 -20.88
C CYS A 326 -52.03 22.46 -20.80
N PHE A 327 -50.76 22.82 -20.99
CA PHE A 327 -50.40 24.15 -21.49
C PHE A 327 -49.41 24.03 -22.64
N CYS A 328 -49.77 24.69 -23.74
CA CYS A 328 -48.92 25.06 -24.86
C CYS A 328 -47.93 26.15 -24.46
#